data_AF-A0A453AF94-F1
#
_entry.id   AF-A0A453AF94-F1
#
_cell.length_a   1.000
_cell.length_b   1.000
_cell.length_c   1.000
_cell.angle_alpha   90.00
_cell.angle_beta   90.00
_cell.angle_gamma   90.00
#
_symmetry.space_group_name_H-M   'P 1'
#
loop_
_entity.id
_entity.type
_entity.pdbx_description
1 polymer ?
#
loop_
_entity_poly.entity_id
_entity_poly.type
_entity_poly.pdbx_seq_one_letter_code
_entity_poly.pdbx_strand_id
1 'polypeptide(L)'
;AGGASAAFDGILGARLELVCHYRLHGNIESMAVLSDGAENRRDSIALAFRDAKITCLEFDDAIHGLRTSSMHCFEGPEWQHLKRGRESFAWGPVIKSDPLGRCGAALIYGLQMAILKAAQVGQSLVGEDEPTRALSSSAVRVESSYLIDLRALETNHVKDFTFVHGYIEPVLVILHEREPTWTGRISSKHHTCMISAFSISMTLKQHPVIWSAANLPHDAYQILSVPPPIGGVLVVCANSIHYHSQSTSCSLALNNFSSQPDGSPEIPKINFHVELDAAKATWLSNDIVMFSTKTGEMLLLTVVYDGRTVRRLDLMKSKASVISSVSCSYTSCAYIPFHI
;
A
#
# COMPACT_ATOMS: atom_id res chain seq x y z
N ALA A 1 26.30 23.33 -7.88
CA ALA A 1 25.60 24.62 -7.85
C ALA A 1 24.63 24.62 -9.04
N GLY A 2 23.33 24.76 -8.91
CA GLY A 2 22.42 24.88 -7.78
C GLY A 2 21.00 24.75 -8.34
N GLY A 3 20.03 24.36 -7.51
CA GLY A 3 18.62 24.37 -7.94
C GLY A 3 17.76 23.26 -7.35
N ALA A 4 17.74 23.09 -6.02
CA ALA A 4 16.64 22.41 -5.32
C ALA A 4 16.73 22.66 -3.80
N SER A 5 16.54 23.91 -3.34
CA SER A 5 16.41 24.18 -1.90
C SER A 5 15.78 25.54 -1.58
N ALA A 6 14.66 25.90 -2.23
CA ALA A 6 14.04 27.21 -2.02
C ALA A 6 12.50 27.17 -1.94
N ALA A 7 11.89 26.07 -1.50
CA ALA A 7 10.43 25.98 -1.40
C ALA A 7 9.87 26.42 -0.03
N PHE A 8 10.70 26.54 1.02
CA PHE A 8 10.23 26.79 2.39
C PHE A 8 10.97 27.90 3.14
N ASP A 9 11.87 28.64 2.48
CA ASP A 9 12.59 29.74 3.12
C ASP A 9 11.62 30.92 3.33
N GLY A 10 11.31 31.25 4.59
CA GLY A 10 10.39 32.34 4.96
C GLY A 10 8.92 31.96 5.26
N ILE A 11 8.55 30.67 5.29
CA ILE A 11 7.20 30.25 5.70
C ILE A 11 7.06 30.38 7.23
N LEU A 12 6.31 31.40 7.68
CA LEU A 12 6.03 31.70 9.10
C LEU A 12 5.02 30.74 9.74
N GLY A 13 4.32 29.94 8.94
CA GLY A 13 3.37 28.93 9.41
C GLY A 13 2.56 28.33 8.26
N ALA A 14 2.01 27.15 8.51
CA ALA A 14 1.06 26.48 7.63
C ALA A 14 -0.22 26.18 8.41
N ARG A 15 -1.38 26.23 7.76
CA ARG A 15 -2.67 25.85 8.34
C ARG A 15 -3.43 24.95 7.38
N LEU A 16 -4.24 24.06 7.93
CA LEU A 16 -5.17 23.24 7.17
C LEU A 16 -6.55 23.89 7.21
N GLU A 17 -7.19 23.98 6.05
CA GLU A 17 -8.54 24.51 5.90
C GLU A 17 -9.48 23.38 5.47
N LEU A 18 -10.60 23.24 6.17
CA LEU A 18 -11.60 22.22 5.85
C LEU A 18 -12.38 22.65 4.61
N VAL A 19 -12.13 21.95 3.49
CA VAL A 19 -12.80 22.25 2.21
C VAL A 19 -14.18 21.61 2.14
N CYS A 20 -14.32 20.36 2.58
CA CYS A 20 -15.59 19.64 2.56
C CYS A 20 -15.66 18.58 3.65
N HIS A 21 -16.88 18.22 4.04
CA HIS A 21 -17.17 17.17 5.02
C HIS A 21 -18.38 16.36 4.55
N TYR A 22 -18.25 15.04 4.58
CA TYR A 22 -19.31 14.12 4.22
C TYR A 22 -19.56 13.13 5.35
N ARG A 23 -20.84 12.95 5.70
CA ARG A 23 -21.27 11.89 6.59
C ARG A 23 -21.70 10.70 5.75
N LEU A 24 -21.02 9.57 5.91
CA LEU A 24 -21.35 8.32 5.23
C LEU A 24 -22.12 7.38 6.18
N HIS A 25 -22.98 6.55 5.60
CA HIS A 25 -23.79 5.57 6.34
C HIS A 25 -23.07 4.21 6.46
N GLY A 26 -21.84 4.24 6.96
CA GLY A 26 -21.02 3.06 7.18
C GLY A 26 -19.62 3.46 7.64
N ASN A 27 -18.97 2.59 8.41
CA ASN A 27 -17.59 2.80 8.84
C ASN A 27 -16.65 2.49 7.68
N ILE A 28 -15.77 3.44 7.36
CA ILE A 28 -14.70 3.23 6.38
C ILE A 28 -13.65 2.34 7.05
N GLU A 29 -13.40 1.18 6.46
CA GLU A 29 -12.35 0.24 6.90
C GLU A 29 -11.01 0.58 6.27
N SER A 30 -11.01 1.02 5.00
CA SER A 30 -9.81 1.48 4.30
C SER A 30 -10.13 2.42 3.13
N MET A 31 -9.14 3.20 2.72
CA MET A 31 -9.24 4.20 1.66
C MET A 31 -8.00 4.14 0.77
N ALA A 32 -8.19 4.28 -0.53
CA ALA A 32 -7.12 4.43 -1.51
C ALA A 32 -7.46 5.51 -2.55
N VAL A 33 -6.44 6.19 -3.05
CA VAL A 33 -6.57 7.17 -4.14
C VAL A 33 -6.14 6.51 -5.44
N LEU A 34 -7.00 6.54 -6.45
CA LEU A 34 -6.70 6.14 -7.82
C LEU A 34 -6.35 7.38 -8.63
N SER A 35 -5.08 7.50 -8.99
CA SER A 35 -4.53 8.60 -9.79
C SER A 35 -3.63 8.04 -10.88
N ASP A 36 -3.77 8.52 -12.12
CA ASP A 36 -2.85 8.20 -13.21
C ASP A 36 -1.75 9.26 -13.39
N GLY A 37 -1.68 10.24 -12.49
CA GLY A 37 -0.69 11.31 -12.49
C GLY A 37 -0.81 12.30 -13.66
N ALA A 38 -1.88 12.22 -14.46
CA ALA A 38 -2.09 13.15 -15.57
C ALA A 38 -2.60 14.51 -15.06
N GLU A 39 -1.93 15.60 -15.44
CA GLU A 39 -2.23 16.96 -14.95
C GLU A 39 -3.68 17.41 -15.20
N ASN A 40 -4.32 16.91 -16.27
CA ASN A 40 -5.69 17.26 -16.65
C ASN A 40 -6.74 16.25 -16.15
N ARG A 41 -6.34 15.27 -15.34
CA ARG A 41 -7.23 14.23 -14.83
C ARG A 41 -7.35 14.34 -13.32
N ARG A 42 -8.58 14.14 -12.82
CA ARG A 42 -8.82 14.15 -11.38
C ARG A 42 -8.60 12.77 -10.79
N ASP A 43 -8.19 12.77 -9.54
CA ASP A 43 -8.11 11.57 -8.74
C ASP A 43 -9.49 11.07 -8.37
N SER A 44 -9.61 9.75 -8.18
CA SER A 44 -10.80 9.13 -7.59
C SER A 44 -10.47 8.50 -6.26
N ILE A 45 -11.44 8.49 -5.36
CA ILE A 45 -11.29 7.95 -4.01
C ILE A 45 -12.03 6.63 -3.95
N ALA A 46 -11.33 5.55 -3.63
CA ALA A 46 -11.95 4.25 -3.39
C ALA A 46 -12.06 4.02 -1.87
N LEU A 47 -13.28 3.82 -1.39
CA LEU A 47 -13.61 3.54 0.00
C LEU A 47 -14.03 2.09 0.13
N ALA A 48 -13.43 1.37 1.07
CA ALA A 48 -13.87 0.05 1.47
C ALA A 48 -14.63 0.14 2.80
N PHE A 49 -15.77 -0.51 2.85
CA PHE A 49 -16.59 -0.66 4.06
C PHE A 49 -16.59 -2.12 4.50
N ARG A 50 -17.12 -2.35 5.70
CA ARG A 50 -17.31 -3.68 6.24
C ARG A 50 -18.08 -4.59 5.27
N ASP A 51 -17.84 -5.90 5.40
CA ASP A 51 -18.51 -6.96 4.65
C ASP A 51 -18.27 -6.96 3.13
N ALA A 52 -17.16 -6.37 2.66
CA ALA A 52 -16.71 -6.42 1.26
C ALA A 52 -17.49 -5.51 0.30
N LYS A 53 -17.92 -4.34 0.79
CA LYS A 53 -18.45 -3.26 -0.04
C LYS A 53 -17.34 -2.29 -0.37
N ILE A 54 -17.23 -1.93 -1.65
CA ILE A 54 -16.28 -0.93 -2.12
C ILE A 54 -17.05 0.09 -2.96
N THR A 55 -16.78 1.37 -2.73
CA THR A 55 -17.39 2.47 -3.49
C THR A 55 -16.29 3.37 -4.01
N CYS A 56 -16.34 3.69 -5.30
CA CYS A 56 -15.46 4.68 -5.90
C CYS A 56 -16.20 6.00 -6.05
N LEU A 57 -15.55 7.08 -5.61
CA LEU A 57 -16.06 8.43 -5.59
C LEU A 57 -15.21 9.31 -6.50
N GLU A 58 -15.85 10.20 -7.23
CA GLU A 58 -15.22 11.24 -8.02
C GLU A 58 -15.78 12.61 -7.62
N PHE A 59 -14.98 13.66 -7.73
CA PHE A 59 -15.48 15.01 -7.49
C PHE A 59 -16.19 15.53 -8.75
N ASP A 60 -17.45 15.91 -8.59
CA ASP A 60 -18.31 16.48 -9.62
C ASP A 60 -18.45 18.00 -9.39
N ASP A 61 -17.98 18.79 -10.36
CA ASP A 61 -18.01 20.25 -10.32
C ASP A 61 -19.43 20.80 -10.30
N ALA A 62 -20.39 20.12 -10.92
CA ALA A 62 -21.76 20.63 -11.02
C ALA A 62 -22.44 20.69 -9.64
N ILE A 63 -22.10 19.73 -8.76
CA ILE A 63 -22.62 19.67 -7.39
C ILE A 63 -21.61 20.19 -6.37
N HIS A 64 -20.41 20.63 -6.81
CA HIS A 64 -19.26 20.95 -5.97
C HIS A 64 -19.02 19.91 -4.87
N GLY A 65 -19.07 18.63 -5.23
CA GLY A 65 -19.00 17.57 -4.25
C GLY A 65 -18.73 16.18 -4.80
N LEU A 66 -18.67 15.20 -3.88
CA LEU A 66 -18.36 13.81 -4.24
C LEU A 66 -19.60 13.09 -4.79
N ARG A 67 -19.44 12.49 -5.97
CA ARG A 67 -20.41 11.61 -6.61
C ARG A 67 -19.88 10.18 -6.63
N THR A 68 -20.77 9.20 -6.41
CA THR A 68 -20.42 7.80 -6.60
C THR A 68 -20.31 7.48 -8.09
N SER A 69 -19.13 7.04 -8.52
CA SER A 69 -18.89 6.61 -9.91
C SER A 69 -19.16 5.13 -10.11
N SER A 70 -18.87 4.29 -9.11
CA SER A 70 -19.12 2.85 -9.15
C SER A 70 -19.21 2.26 -7.74
N MET A 71 -19.89 1.10 -7.64
CA MET A 71 -20.07 0.36 -6.40
C MET A 71 -19.85 -1.13 -6.68
N HIS A 72 -19.04 -1.78 -5.85
CA HIS A 72 -18.66 -3.18 -5.98
C HIS A 72 -18.98 -3.88 -4.65
N CYS A 73 -19.98 -4.76 -4.67
CA CYS A 73 -20.45 -5.47 -3.48
C CYS A 73 -20.22 -6.96 -3.66
N PHE A 74 -19.39 -7.55 -2.80
CA PHE A 74 -19.12 -8.99 -2.80
C PHE A 74 -19.85 -9.66 -1.62
N GLU A 75 -21.16 -9.40 -1.56
CA GLU A 75 -22.09 -9.79 -0.51
C GLU A 75 -23.31 -10.52 -1.07
N GLY A 76 -23.88 -11.43 -0.27
CA GLY A 76 -25.10 -12.13 -0.61
C GLY A 76 -24.87 -13.63 -0.84
N PRO A 77 -25.94 -14.38 -1.13
CA PRO A 77 -25.92 -15.85 -1.24
C PRO A 77 -24.88 -16.35 -2.23
N GLU A 78 -24.74 -15.65 -3.36
CA GLU A 78 -23.79 -15.98 -4.42
C GLU A 78 -22.32 -15.84 -3.99
N TRP A 79 -22.01 -14.98 -3.00
CA TRP A 79 -20.65 -14.73 -2.51
C TRP A 79 -20.34 -15.40 -1.16
N GLN A 80 -21.28 -16.15 -0.57
CA GLN A 80 -21.07 -16.83 0.71
C GLN A 80 -19.88 -17.80 0.67
N HIS A 81 -19.65 -18.43 -0.49
CA HIS A 81 -18.52 -19.34 -0.69
C HIS A 81 -17.15 -18.67 -0.47
N LEU A 82 -17.05 -17.34 -0.69
CA LEU A 82 -15.83 -16.56 -0.45
C LEU A 82 -15.44 -16.53 1.04
N LYS A 83 -16.43 -16.59 1.94
CA LYS A 83 -16.21 -16.60 3.39
C LYS A 83 -15.69 -17.94 3.91
N ARG A 84 -15.89 -19.02 3.13
CA ARG A 84 -15.48 -20.40 3.46
C ARG A 84 -15.97 -20.86 4.85
N GLY A 85 -17.22 -20.54 5.17
CA GLY A 85 -17.83 -20.90 6.45
C GLY A 85 -17.39 -20.05 7.65
N ARG A 86 -16.51 -19.04 7.45
CA ARG A 86 -16.22 -18.07 8.50
C ARG A 86 -17.33 -17.02 8.59
N GLU A 87 -17.83 -16.81 9.80
CA GLU A 87 -18.87 -15.82 10.08
C GLU A 87 -18.29 -14.51 10.59
N SER A 88 -17.08 -14.55 11.15
CA SER A 88 -16.39 -13.39 11.71
C SER A 88 -14.99 -13.24 11.13
N PHE A 89 -14.59 -12.00 10.91
CA PHE A 89 -13.28 -11.60 10.42
C PHE A 89 -12.71 -10.56 11.38
N ALA A 90 -11.47 -10.73 11.81
CA ALA A 90 -10.81 -9.81 12.74
C ALA A 90 -10.54 -8.44 12.12
N TRP A 91 -10.41 -8.37 10.80
CA TRP A 91 -10.08 -7.17 10.04
C TRP A 91 -11.08 -6.97 8.90
N GLY A 92 -11.42 -5.70 8.64
CA GLY A 92 -12.22 -5.31 7.48
C GLY A 92 -11.42 -5.35 6.17
N PRO A 93 -12.06 -5.06 5.04
CA PRO A 93 -11.38 -5.05 3.75
C PRO A 93 -10.33 -3.95 3.67
N VAL A 94 -9.15 -4.28 3.14
CA VAL A 94 -8.04 -3.36 2.95
C VAL A 94 -7.86 -3.09 1.45
N ILE A 95 -7.97 -1.84 1.04
CA ILE A 95 -7.79 -1.40 -0.35
C ILE A 95 -6.48 -0.63 -0.54
N LYS A 96 -5.79 -0.90 -1.65
CA LYS A 96 -4.60 -0.16 -2.10
C LYS A 96 -4.67 0.03 -3.61
N SER A 97 -4.00 1.07 -4.12
CA SER A 97 -3.99 1.43 -5.54
C SER A 97 -2.63 1.21 -6.18
N ASP A 98 -2.65 0.90 -7.48
CA ASP A 98 -1.46 0.92 -8.32
C ASP A 98 -0.95 2.36 -8.48
N PRO A 99 0.36 2.63 -8.34
CA PRO A 99 0.90 3.98 -8.41
C PRO A 99 0.69 4.70 -9.74
N LEU A 100 0.44 3.96 -10.83
CA LEU A 100 0.13 4.51 -12.15
C LEU A 100 -1.39 4.55 -12.43
N GLY A 101 -2.22 4.30 -11.40
CA GLY A 101 -3.67 4.41 -11.52
C GLY A 101 -4.33 3.36 -12.40
N ARG A 102 -3.63 2.27 -12.76
CA ARG A 102 -4.15 1.23 -13.66
C ARG A 102 -5.21 0.35 -13.00
N CYS A 103 -5.09 0.11 -11.71
CA CYS A 103 -6.09 -0.59 -10.91
C CYS A 103 -6.02 -0.27 -9.42
N GLY A 104 -7.08 -0.63 -8.72
CA GLY A 104 -7.07 -0.88 -7.28
C GLY A 104 -7.11 -2.37 -6.98
N ALA A 105 -6.64 -2.75 -5.80
CA ALA A 105 -6.81 -4.09 -5.26
C ALA A 105 -7.33 -4.00 -3.82
N ALA A 106 -8.32 -4.84 -3.49
CA ALA A 106 -8.89 -4.92 -2.15
C ALA A 106 -8.85 -6.36 -1.64
N LEU A 107 -8.22 -6.55 -0.48
CA LEU A 107 -8.23 -7.83 0.23
C LEU A 107 -9.54 -7.98 1.00
N ILE A 108 -10.30 -9.00 0.65
CA ILE A 108 -11.62 -9.30 1.17
C ILE A 108 -11.60 -10.68 1.82
N TYR A 109 -12.23 -10.79 2.99
CA TYR A 109 -12.31 -12.04 3.77
C TYR A 109 -10.93 -12.69 4.03
N GLY A 110 -9.83 -11.93 3.98
CA GLY A 110 -8.45 -12.37 4.18
C GLY A 110 -7.88 -13.36 3.15
N LEU A 111 -8.61 -13.70 2.09
CA LEU A 111 -8.19 -14.69 1.08
C LEU A 111 -8.60 -14.35 -0.36
N GLN A 112 -9.53 -13.42 -0.54
CA GLN A 112 -10.00 -13.01 -1.86
C GLN A 112 -9.41 -11.65 -2.20
N MET A 113 -8.82 -11.50 -3.36
CA MET A 113 -8.31 -10.21 -3.84
C MET A 113 -9.23 -9.70 -4.94
N ALA A 114 -9.98 -8.63 -4.66
CA ALA A 114 -10.78 -7.93 -5.67
C ALA A 114 -9.90 -6.94 -6.43
N ILE A 115 -9.78 -7.12 -7.75
CA ILE A 115 -9.10 -6.18 -8.63
C ILE A 115 -10.14 -5.24 -9.24
N LEU A 116 -9.93 -3.95 -9.07
CA LEU A 116 -10.73 -2.86 -9.63
C LEU A 116 -9.98 -2.27 -10.82
N LYS A 117 -10.34 -2.68 -12.04
CA LYS A 117 -9.69 -2.21 -13.27
C LYS A 117 -10.09 -0.76 -13.55
N ALA A 118 -9.11 0.13 -13.66
CA ALA A 118 -9.36 1.50 -14.10
C ALA A 118 -9.56 1.54 -15.62
N ALA A 119 -10.42 2.45 -16.08
CA ALA A 119 -10.62 2.75 -17.49
C ALA A 119 -9.37 3.43 -18.06
N GLN A 120 -8.72 2.77 -19.03
CA GLN A 120 -7.59 3.35 -19.76
C GLN A 120 -8.06 4.42 -20.75
N VAL A 121 -7.28 5.49 -20.87
CA VAL A 121 -7.51 6.55 -21.85
C VAL A 121 -7.24 5.97 -23.25
N GLY A 122 -8.27 5.88 -24.09
CA GLY A 122 -8.14 5.49 -25.51
C GLY A 122 -8.87 4.22 -25.95
N GLN A 123 -9.61 3.52 -25.09
CA GLN A 123 -10.41 2.33 -25.45
C GLN A 123 -11.93 2.51 -25.27
N SER A 124 -12.44 3.74 -25.39
CA SER A 124 -13.85 3.93 -25.75
C SER A 124 -13.94 4.02 -27.28
N LEU A 125 -13.61 2.93 -27.96
CA LEU A 125 -13.98 2.75 -29.37
C LEU A 125 -15.27 1.96 -29.40
N VAL A 126 -16.21 2.44 -30.21
CA VAL A 126 -17.56 1.91 -30.50
C VAL A 126 -18.69 2.47 -29.62
N GLY A 127 -19.18 3.61 -30.08
CA GLY A 127 -20.42 4.28 -29.71
C GLY A 127 -20.45 5.57 -30.52
N GLU A 128 -20.77 5.44 -31.82
CA GLU A 128 -21.04 6.60 -32.68
C GLU A 128 -22.18 7.43 -32.04
N ASP A 129 -22.07 8.75 -32.18
CA ASP A 129 -22.97 9.81 -31.67
C ASP A 129 -22.91 10.14 -30.17
N GLU A 130 -21.89 10.89 -29.77
CA GLU A 130 -22.07 12.05 -28.86
C GLU A 130 -20.94 13.07 -29.13
N PRO A 131 -21.25 14.35 -29.35
CA PRO A 131 -20.25 15.35 -29.68
C PRO A 131 -19.28 15.54 -28.51
N THR A 132 -17.99 15.62 -28.85
CA THR A 132 -16.87 16.03 -28.02
C THR A 132 -17.25 16.88 -26.79
N ARG A 133 -17.45 16.22 -25.64
CA ARG A 133 -17.19 16.81 -24.31
C ARG A 133 -15.68 16.87 -24.08
N ALA A 134 -14.97 17.49 -25.02
CA ALA A 134 -13.62 17.96 -24.79
C ALA A 134 -13.75 19.18 -23.87
N LEU A 135 -13.33 19.03 -22.60
CA LEU A 135 -12.94 20.07 -21.60
C LEU A 135 -13.32 19.74 -20.14
N SER A 136 -14.02 18.63 -19.82
CA SER A 136 -14.15 18.22 -18.42
C SER A 136 -12.93 17.38 -17.99
N SER A 137 -12.22 17.81 -16.95
CA SER A 137 -11.19 17.03 -16.25
C SER A 137 -11.84 15.78 -15.62
N SER A 138 -12.11 14.76 -16.43
CA SER A 138 -12.77 13.52 -15.99
C SER A 138 -11.87 12.81 -14.97
N ALA A 139 -12.45 12.21 -13.93
CA ALA A 139 -11.66 11.47 -12.95
C ALA A 139 -11.23 10.07 -13.46
N VAL A 140 -10.31 9.41 -12.75
CA VAL A 140 -9.95 8.00 -12.96
C VAL A 140 -11.12 7.09 -12.57
N ARG A 141 -11.84 6.53 -13.55
CA ARG A 141 -13.02 5.68 -13.30
C ARG A 141 -12.67 4.21 -13.30
N VAL A 142 -13.33 3.44 -12.43
CA VAL A 142 -13.28 1.97 -12.44
C VAL A 142 -14.29 1.45 -13.46
N GLU A 143 -13.83 0.61 -14.38
CA GLU A 143 -14.65 0.05 -15.46
C GLU A 143 -15.26 -1.30 -15.07
N SER A 144 -14.45 -2.16 -14.44
CA SER A 144 -14.86 -3.51 -14.09
C SER A 144 -14.09 -4.03 -12.89
N SER A 145 -14.64 -5.06 -12.25
CA SER A 145 -13.99 -5.75 -11.14
C SER A 145 -14.03 -7.26 -11.32
N TYR A 146 -12.99 -7.94 -10.85
CA TYR A 146 -12.98 -9.40 -10.75
C TYR A 146 -12.23 -9.87 -9.50
N LEU A 147 -12.46 -11.11 -9.10
CA LEU A 147 -11.84 -11.71 -7.92
C LEU A 147 -10.70 -12.65 -8.32
N ILE A 148 -9.67 -12.66 -7.48
CA ILE A 148 -8.58 -13.62 -7.50
C ILE A 148 -8.64 -14.41 -6.18
N ASP A 149 -8.75 -15.74 -6.27
CA ASP A 149 -8.64 -16.62 -5.11
C ASP A 149 -7.16 -16.83 -4.78
N LEU A 150 -6.68 -16.20 -3.69
CA LEU A 150 -5.28 -16.26 -3.32
C LEU A 150 -4.82 -17.67 -2.92
N ARG A 151 -5.74 -18.55 -2.50
CA ARG A 151 -5.40 -19.96 -2.24
C ARG A 151 -5.00 -20.69 -3.51
N ALA A 152 -5.64 -20.39 -4.64
CA ALA A 152 -5.27 -20.98 -5.93
C ALA A 152 -3.85 -20.57 -6.37
N LEU A 153 -3.35 -19.46 -5.82
CA LEU A 153 -1.98 -18.96 -5.99
C LEU A 153 -1.05 -19.34 -4.84
N GLU A 154 -1.43 -20.34 -4.04
CA GLU A 154 -0.67 -20.84 -2.87
C GLU A 154 -0.34 -19.75 -1.84
N THR A 155 -1.11 -18.66 -1.82
CA THR A 155 -0.91 -17.48 -0.97
C THR A 155 -1.97 -17.48 0.12
N ASN A 156 -1.66 -18.13 1.24
CA ASN A 156 -2.55 -18.20 2.40
C ASN A 156 -2.06 -17.25 3.50
N HIS A 157 -2.94 -16.86 4.43
CA HIS A 157 -2.57 -16.05 5.59
C HIS A 157 -1.88 -14.73 5.22
N VAL A 158 -2.57 -13.93 4.39
CA VAL A 158 -2.10 -12.61 3.99
C VAL A 158 -2.02 -11.70 5.22
N LYS A 159 -0.87 -11.04 5.40
CA LYS A 159 -0.64 -10.04 6.44
C LYS A 159 -0.80 -8.62 5.89
N ASP A 160 -0.19 -8.35 4.74
CA ASP A 160 -0.29 -7.07 4.04
C ASP A 160 0.03 -7.24 2.56
N PHE A 161 -0.27 -6.24 1.73
CA PHE A 161 0.10 -6.24 0.31
C PHE A 161 0.42 -4.82 -0.18
N THR A 162 1.08 -4.64 -1.31
CA THR A 162 1.27 -3.31 -1.92
C THR A 162 1.51 -3.46 -3.41
N PHE A 163 1.19 -2.42 -4.18
CA PHE A 163 1.67 -2.32 -5.55
C PHE A 163 3.10 -1.78 -5.58
N VAL A 164 3.88 -2.16 -6.59
CA VAL A 164 5.24 -1.66 -6.81
C VAL A 164 5.41 -0.93 -8.13
N HIS A 165 6.33 0.03 -8.11
CA HIS A 165 6.64 0.90 -9.24
C HIS A 165 7.55 0.22 -10.27
N GLY A 166 7.61 0.78 -11.47
CA GLY A 166 8.63 0.45 -12.48
C GLY A 166 8.31 -0.75 -13.37
N TYR A 167 7.10 -1.31 -13.29
CA TYR A 167 6.65 -2.43 -14.12
C TYR A 167 5.59 -2.00 -15.14
N ILE A 168 5.65 -2.61 -16.34
CA ILE A 168 4.74 -2.35 -17.47
C ILE A 168 3.31 -2.79 -17.13
N GLU A 169 3.17 -3.94 -16.47
CA GLU A 169 1.93 -4.39 -15.83
C GLU A 169 1.95 -4.02 -14.34
N PRO A 170 0.77 -3.85 -13.71
CA PRO A 170 0.70 -3.61 -12.27
C PRO A 170 1.15 -4.85 -11.51
N VAL A 171 2.19 -4.67 -10.67
CA VAL A 171 2.74 -5.76 -9.86
C VAL A 171 2.26 -5.61 -8.43
N LEU A 172 1.57 -6.64 -7.95
CA LEU A 172 1.04 -6.76 -6.61
C LEU A 172 1.97 -7.64 -5.77
N VAL A 173 2.60 -7.07 -4.75
CA VAL A 173 3.44 -7.81 -3.80
C VAL A 173 2.63 -8.10 -2.55
N ILE A 174 2.52 -9.38 -2.19
CA ILE A 174 1.75 -9.84 -1.03
C ILE A 174 2.72 -10.40 0.01
N LEU A 175 2.66 -9.87 1.23
CA LEU A 175 3.27 -10.44 2.43
C LEU A 175 2.31 -11.45 3.03
N HIS A 176 2.76 -12.69 3.12
CA HIS A 176 1.95 -13.80 3.63
C HIS A 176 2.80 -14.79 4.42
N GLU A 177 2.13 -15.72 5.08
CA GLU A 177 2.78 -16.69 5.95
C GLU A 177 2.42 -18.11 5.50
N ARG A 178 3.44 -18.94 5.22
CA ARG A 178 3.20 -20.30 4.73
C ARG A 178 2.56 -21.17 5.81
N GLU A 179 3.07 -21.05 7.03
CA GLU A 179 2.59 -21.76 8.21
C GLU A 179 2.50 -20.75 9.36
N PRO A 180 1.29 -20.38 9.81
CA PRO A 180 1.11 -19.45 10.91
C PRO A 180 1.85 -19.88 12.19
N THR A 181 2.72 -19.01 12.68
CA THR A 181 3.41 -19.16 13.96
C THR A 181 3.12 -17.97 14.89
N TRP A 182 3.60 -18.06 16.12
CA TRP A 182 3.52 -17.01 17.13
C TRP A 182 4.74 -17.07 18.03
N THR A 183 4.96 -16.02 18.83
CA THR A 183 6.20 -15.84 19.60
C THR A 183 6.54 -17.02 20.53
N GLY A 184 5.54 -17.69 21.10
CA GLY A 184 5.77 -18.87 21.96
C GLY A 184 6.22 -20.14 21.22
N ARG A 185 6.12 -20.18 19.88
CA ARG A 185 6.53 -21.32 19.04
C ARG A 185 7.81 -21.08 18.24
N ILE A 186 8.50 -19.96 18.45
CA ILE A 186 9.74 -19.59 17.72
C ILE A 186 10.80 -20.70 17.79
N SER A 187 10.91 -21.40 18.92
CA SER A 187 11.86 -22.51 19.10
C SER A 187 11.65 -23.68 18.13
N SER A 188 10.42 -23.87 17.64
CA SER A 188 10.06 -24.92 16.69
C SER A 188 9.88 -24.38 15.27
N LYS A 189 9.27 -23.19 15.14
CA LYS A 189 8.89 -22.59 13.86
C LYS A 189 9.19 -21.09 13.90
N HIS A 190 10.25 -20.72 13.21
CA HIS A 190 10.67 -19.35 12.94
C HIS A 190 10.79 -19.13 11.43
N HIS A 191 10.86 -17.86 11.02
CA HIS A 191 11.02 -17.43 9.62
C HIS A 191 9.97 -18.00 8.65
N THR A 192 8.70 -17.93 9.04
CA THR A 192 7.56 -18.50 8.31
C THR A 192 6.98 -17.56 7.25
N CYS A 193 7.34 -16.28 7.29
CA CYS A 193 6.83 -15.27 6.38
C CYS A 193 7.55 -15.33 5.03
N MET A 194 6.84 -14.90 3.98
CA MET A 194 7.40 -14.70 2.66
C MET A 194 6.66 -13.60 1.92
N ILE A 195 7.29 -13.04 0.90
CA ILE A 195 6.66 -12.13 -0.06
C ILE A 195 6.61 -12.78 -1.43
N SER A 196 5.49 -12.60 -2.13
CA SER A 196 5.29 -13.04 -3.50
C SER A 196 4.83 -11.86 -4.35
N ALA A 197 5.55 -11.59 -5.44
CA ALA A 197 5.22 -10.53 -6.39
C ALA A 197 4.49 -11.10 -7.61
N PHE A 198 3.28 -10.64 -7.86
CA PHE A 198 2.40 -11.09 -8.94
C PHE A 198 2.25 -10.02 -10.01
N SER A 199 2.48 -10.36 -11.28
CA SER A 199 2.14 -9.46 -12.40
C SER A 199 0.66 -9.59 -12.72
N ILE A 200 -0.12 -8.52 -12.59
CA ILE A 200 -1.58 -8.59 -12.76
C ILE A 200 -1.96 -8.23 -14.20
N SER A 201 -2.17 -9.25 -15.03
CA SER A 201 -2.71 -9.06 -16.38
C SER A 201 -4.24 -9.04 -16.32
N MET A 202 -4.83 -7.85 -16.34
CA MET A 202 -6.29 -7.68 -16.24
C MET A 202 -7.04 -8.15 -17.49
N THR A 203 -6.39 -8.11 -18.66
CA THR A 203 -6.97 -8.53 -19.94
C THR A 203 -7.11 -10.04 -20.01
N LEU A 204 -6.04 -10.77 -19.70
CA LEU A 204 -6.01 -12.23 -19.73
C LEU A 204 -6.49 -12.87 -18.43
N LYS A 205 -6.68 -12.06 -17.37
CA LYS A 205 -6.95 -12.51 -15.99
C LYS A 205 -5.95 -13.57 -15.53
N GLN A 206 -4.67 -13.37 -15.89
CA GLN A 206 -3.55 -14.20 -15.47
C GLN A 206 -2.66 -13.42 -14.51
N HIS A 207 -2.07 -14.14 -13.55
CA HIS A 207 -1.30 -13.53 -12.47
C HIS A 207 -0.10 -14.40 -12.09
N PRO A 208 0.94 -14.46 -12.96
CA PRO A 208 2.16 -15.21 -12.66
C PRO A 208 2.97 -14.55 -11.54
N VAL A 209 3.63 -15.38 -10.73
CA VAL A 209 4.64 -14.93 -9.76
C VAL A 209 5.92 -14.57 -10.53
N ILE A 210 6.35 -13.31 -10.44
CA ILE A 210 7.57 -12.83 -11.12
C ILE A 210 8.82 -12.97 -10.26
N TRP A 211 8.67 -12.88 -8.94
CA TRP A 211 9.71 -13.15 -7.96
C TRP A 211 9.09 -13.35 -6.58
N SER A 212 9.84 -13.98 -5.69
CA SER A 212 9.45 -14.17 -4.28
C SER A 212 10.68 -14.17 -3.39
N ALA A 213 10.49 -13.83 -2.11
CA ALA A 213 11.51 -13.99 -1.09
C ALA A 213 10.90 -14.71 0.11
N ALA A 214 11.51 -15.83 0.49
CA ALA A 214 11.08 -16.66 1.62
C ALA A 214 12.01 -16.48 2.82
N ASN A 215 11.70 -17.18 3.92
CA ASN A 215 12.46 -17.15 5.17
C ASN A 215 12.51 -15.74 5.81
N LEU A 216 11.44 -14.96 5.66
CA LEU A 216 11.30 -13.68 6.36
C LEU A 216 10.88 -13.92 7.81
N PRO A 217 11.27 -13.06 8.76
CA PRO A 217 10.88 -13.18 10.16
C PRO A 217 9.37 -13.30 10.36
N HIS A 218 8.97 -14.13 11.32
CA HIS A 218 7.57 -14.40 11.64
C HIS A 218 6.80 -13.16 12.13
N ASP A 219 7.51 -12.17 12.67
CA ASP A 219 7.00 -10.89 13.18
C ASP A 219 6.88 -9.80 12.09
N ALA A 220 7.08 -10.15 10.82
CA ALA A 220 6.74 -9.30 9.68
C ALA A 220 5.22 -9.04 9.65
N TYR A 221 4.81 -7.77 9.54
CA TYR A 221 3.40 -7.41 9.58
C TYR A 221 2.96 -6.36 8.55
N GLN A 222 3.90 -5.58 7.98
CA GLN A 222 3.57 -4.53 7.02
C GLN A 222 4.56 -4.52 5.85
N ILE A 223 4.09 -4.16 4.67
CA ILE A 223 4.89 -3.96 3.47
C ILE A 223 4.72 -2.54 2.92
N LEU A 224 5.83 -1.91 2.54
CA LEU A 224 5.86 -0.58 1.95
C LEU A 224 6.49 -0.68 0.57
N SER A 225 5.84 -0.12 -0.45
CA SER A 225 6.46 0.05 -1.76
C SER A 225 7.55 1.10 -1.67
N VAL A 226 8.73 0.82 -2.22
CA VAL A 226 9.78 1.83 -2.34
C VAL A 226 9.50 2.69 -3.58
N PRO A 227 9.46 4.03 -3.44
CA PRO A 227 9.21 4.94 -4.56
C PRO A 227 10.28 4.85 -5.67
N PRO A 228 9.96 5.31 -6.88
CA PRO A 228 10.98 5.51 -7.91
C PRO A 228 11.99 6.58 -7.44
N PRO A 229 13.28 6.48 -7.83
CA PRO A 229 13.84 5.57 -8.83
C PRO A 229 14.35 4.23 -8.29
N ILE A 230 14.28 3.97 -6.98
CA ILE A 230 14.88 2.78 -6.34
C ILE A 230 14.04 1.54 -6.65
N GLY A 231 12.73 1.59 -6.38
CA GLY A 231 11.82 0.45 -6.52
C GLY A 231 12.06 -0.66 -5.50
N GLY A 232 11.26 -1.73 -5.59
CA GLY A 232 11.27 -2.81 -4.60
C GLY A 232 10.30 -2.57 -3.43
N VAL A 233 10.51 -3.28 -2.33
CA VAL A 233 9.66 -3.25 -1.14
C VAL A 233 10.47 -3.26 0.15
N LEU A 234 9.95 -2.57 1.16
CA LEU A 234 10.39 -2.71 2.55
C LEU A 234 9.38 -3.55 3.31
N VAL A 235 9.84 -4.62 3.93
CA VAL A 235 9.10 -5.45 4.88
C VAL A 235 9.44 -5.00 6.29
N VAL A 236 8.43 -4.53 7.00
CA VAL A 236 8.55 -4.05 8.37
C VAL A 236 8.17 -5.19 9.31
N CYS A 237 9.10 -5.54 10.19
CA CYS A 237 8.90 -6.50 11.28
C CYS A 237 8.97 -5.74 12.61
N ALA A 238 8.57 -6.37 13.72
CA ALA A 238 8.70 -5.76 15.04
C ALA A 238 10.17 -5.48 15.40
N ASN A 239 11.08 -6.40 15.06
CA ASN A 239 12.48 -6.34 15.50
C ASN A 239 13.50 -6.12 14.36
N SER A 240 13.05 -6.05 13.11
CA SER A 240 13.93 -5.88 11.94
C SER A 240 13.21 -5.24 10.76
N ILE A 241 13.97 -4.66 9.84
CA ILE A 241 13.48 -4.12 8.56
C ILE A 241 14.23 -4.83 7.44
N HIS A 242 13.51 -5.28 6.41
CA HIS A 242 14.10 -5.98 5.27
C HIS A 242 13.68 -5.31 3.98
N TYR A 243 14.64 -4.88 3.17
CA TYR A 243 14.43 -4.47 1.80
C TYR A 243 14.57 -5.67 0.86
N HIS A 244 13.63 -5.80 -0.07
CA HIS A 244 13.67 -6.80 -1.12
C HIS A 244 13.32 -6.19 -2.48
N SER A 245 14.05 -6.63 -3.49
CA SER A 245 13.76 -6.42 -4.90
C SER A 245 13.99 -7.73 -5.64
N GLN A 246 13.75 -7.74 -6.96
CA GLN A 246 13.99 -8.92 -7.78
C GLN A 246 15.47 -9.38 -7.76
N SER A 247 16.41 -8.46 -7.57
CA SER A 247 17.86 -8.73 -7.69
C SER A 247 18.65 -8.54 -6.40
N THR A 248 18.18 -7.69 -5.49
CA THR A 248 18.91 -7.31 -4.28
C THR A 248 18.04 -7.42 -3.04
N SER A 249 18.65 -7.75 -1.92
CA SER A 249 18.02 -7.71 -0.60
C SER A 249 19.01 -7.15 0.42
N CYS A 250 18.49 -6.43 1.41
CA CYS A 250 19.29 -5.98 2.54
C CYS A 250 18.41 -5.89 3.79
N SER A 251 19.01 -6.01 4.97
CA SER A 251 18.27 -6.12 6.22
C SER A 251 18.94 -5.29 7.31
N LEU A 252 18.14 -4.83 8.27
CA LEU A 252 18.59 -4.04 9.42
C LEU A 252 17.95 -4.59 10.70
N ALA A 253 18.77 -4.96 11.67
CA ALA A 253 18.33 -5.38 13.00
C ALA A 253 18.08 -4.16 13.88
N LEU A 254 16.94 -4.14 14.57
CA LEU A 254 16.53 -3.04 15.44
C LEU A 254 16.84 -3.29 16.92
N ASN A 255 16.95 -4.55 17.31
CA ASN A 255 17.24 -4.96 18.67
C ASN A 255 17.79 -6.40 18.71
N ASN A 256 18.10 -6.89 19.91
CA ASN A 256 18.69 -8.21 20.12
C ASN A 256 17.70 -9.37 19.92
N PHE A 257 16.40 -9.09 19.78
CA PHE A 257 15.36 -10.08 19.47
C PHE A 257 15.24 -10.32 17.96
N SER A 258 15.98 -9.59 17.12
CA SER A 258 16.00 -9.85 15.67
C SER A 258 16.56 -11.26 15.40
N SER A 259 15.69 -12.16 14.95
CA SER A 259 16.09 -13.51 14.57
C SER A 259 16.54 -13.54 13.11
N GLN A 260 17.70 -14.14 12.84
CA GLN A 260 18.16 -14.43 11.49
C GLN A 260 18.05 -15.92 11.19
N PRO A 261 17.88 -16.32 9.91
CA PRO A 261 17.94 -17.73 9.53
C PRO A 261 19.30 -18.32 9.86
N ASP A 262 19.33 -19.60 10.25
CA ASP A 262 20.60 -20.28 10.55
C ASP A 262 21.55 -20.24 9.34
N GLY A 263 22.79 -19.80 9.56
CA GLY A 263 23.83 -19.72 8.53
C GLY A 263 23.77 -18.49 7.62
N SER A 264 22.85 -17.54 7.86
CA SER A 264 22.85 -16.26 7.13
C SER A 264 23.98 -15.34 7.61
N PRO A 265 24.50 -14.43 6.76
CA PRO A 265 25.45 -13.41 7.18
C PRO A 265 24.86 -12.53 8.28
N GLU A 266 25.73 -12.02 9.17
CA GLU A 266 25.29 -11.11 10.23
C GLU A 266 24.71 -9.82 9.62
N ILE A 267 23.50 -9.47 10.02
CA ILE A 267 22.85 -8.25 9.56
C ILE A 267 23.34 -7.04 10.37
N PRO A 268 23.49 -5.86 9.74
CA PRO A 268 23.79 -4.63 10.45
C PRO A 268 22.81 -4.37 11.59
N LYS A 269 23.35 -3.97 12.75
CA LYS A 269 22.58 -3.61 13.95
C LYS A 269 22.65 -2.11 14.15
N ILE A 270 21.54 -1.51 14.55
CA ILE A 270 21.51 -0.10 14.94
C ILE A 270 22.17 0.11 16.32
N ASN A 271 22.63 1.33 16.57
CA ASN A 271 23.33 1.69 17.82
C ASN A 271 22.40 1.97 19.02
N PHE A 272 21.09 1.79 18.86
CA PHE A 272 20.09 2.00 19.89
C PHE A 272 19.02 0.90 19.80
N HIS A 273 18.24 0.68 20.84
CA HIS A 273 17.16 -0.30 20.78
C HIS A 273 15.83 0.36 20.46
N VAL A 274 15.09 -0.22 19.51
CA VAL A 274 13.72 0.16 19.21
C VAL A 274 12.90 -1.04 18.74
N GLU A 275 11.60 -0.94 18.92
CA GLU A 275 10.62 -1.90 18.42
C GLU A 275 9.67 -1.16 17.49
N LEU A 276 9.39 -1.75 16.34
CA LEU A 276 8.43 -1.22 15.37
C LEU A 276 7.10 -1.97 15.41
N ASP A 277 6.77 -2.64 16.51
CA ASP A 277 5.45 -3.24 16.66
C ASP A 277 4.38 -2.14 16.64
N ALA A 278 3.39 -2.32 15.76
CA ALA A 278 2.34 -1.34 15.49
C ALA A 278 2.82 0.05 14.99
N ALA A 279 4.06 0.17 14.52
CA ALA A 279 4.54 1.43 13.96
C ALA A 279 3.78 1.80 12.68
N LYS A 280 3.62 3.11 12.44
CA LYS A 280 3.09 3.65 11.18
C LYS A 280 4.21 4.26 10.38
N ALA A 281 4.19 4.06 9.07
CA ALA A 281 5.24 4.49 8.17
C ALA A 281 4.68 5.32 7.02
N THR A 282 5.40 6.38 6.65
CA THR A 282 5.12 7.18 5.45
C THR A 282 6.42 7.62 4.80
N TRP A 283 6.43 7.69 3.47
CA TRP A 283 7.58 8.22 2.73
C TRP A 283 7.61 9.75 2.82
N LEU A 284 8.76 10.32 3.18
CA LEU A 284 8.99 11.77 3.13
C LEU A 284 9.64 12.19 1.81
N SER A 285 10.45 11.30 1.25
CA SER A 285 11.11 11.42 -0.06
C SER A 285 11.21 10.04 -0.70
N ASN A 286 11.93 9.92 -1.80
CA ASN A 286 12.11 8.64 -2.49
C ASN A 286 13.01 7.66 -1.71
N ASP A 287 13.79 8.17 -0.76
CA ASP A 287 14.82 7.45 -0.02
C ASP A 287 14.64 7.53 1.51
N ILE A 288 13.77 8.40 2.01
CA ILE A 288 13.54 8.59 3.44
C ILE A 288 12.12 8.16 3.82
N VAL A 289 12.04 7.16 4.71
CA VAL A 289 10.80 6.74 5.37
C VAL A 289 10.78 7.29 6.79
N MET A 290 9.65 7.84 7.19
CA MET A 290 9.39 8.21 8.57
C MET A 290 8.52 7.15 9.23
N PHE A 291 8.99 6.64 10.37
CA PHE A 291 8.23 5.77 11.26
C PHE A 291 7.75 6.56 12.48
N SER A 292 6.50 6.35 12.88
CA SER A 292 5.97 6.73 14.18
C SER A 292 5.73 5.46 14.99
N THR A 293 6.42 5.33 16.11
CA THR A 293 6.35 4.13 16.96
C THR A 293 5.12 4.17 17.89
N LYS A 294 4.82 3.04 18.53
CA LYS A 294 3.79 2.95 19.58
C LYS A 294 3.99 3.92 20.76
N THR A 295 5.22 4.39 20.98
CA THR A 295 5.57 5.35 22.03
C THR A 295 5.47 6.81 21.56
N GLY A 296 5.18 7.05 20.28
CA GLY A 296 5.19 8.37 19.66
C GLY A 296 6.59 8.85 19.26
N GLU A 297 7.64 8.04 19.43
CA GLU A 297 8.96 8.38 18.90
C GLU A 297 8.91 8.38 17.36
N MET A 298 9.51 9.40 16.73
CA MET A 298 9.67 9.44 15.28
C MET A 298 11.07 8.95 14.90
N LEU A 299 11.14 8.05 13.93
CA LEU A 299 12.39 7.51 13.41
C LEU A 299 12.44 7.79 11.90
N LEU A 300 13.64 8.05 11.39
CA LEU A 300 13.89 8.25 9.98
C LEU A 300 14.78 7.12 9.47
N LEU A 301 14.27 6.36 8.52
CA LEU A 301 15.01 5.33 7.79
C LEU A 301 15.45 5.90 6.45
N THR A 302 16.76 5.96 6.22
CA THR A 302 17.34 6.29 4.93
C THR A 302 17.71 5.00 4.20
N VAL A 303 17.14 4.83 3.01
CA VAL A 303 17.50 3.77 2.07
C VAL A 303 18.71 4.26 1.29
N VAL A 304 19.90 3.77 1.62
CA VAL A 304 21.14 4.16 0.94
C VAL A 304 21.30 3.32 -0.32
N TYR A 305 21.28 3.96 -1.49
CA TYR A 305 21.32 3.29 -2.78
C TYR A 305 22.37 3.89 -3.72
N ASP A 306 22.83 3.07 -4.65
CA ASP A 306 23.76 3.42 -5.72
C ASP A 306 23.12 2.99 -7.05
N GLY A 307 22.73 3.98 -7.86
CA GLY A 307 21.92 3.77 -9.07
C GLY A 307 20.55 3.18 -8.74
N ARG A 308 20.36 1.89 -9.03
CA ARG A 308 19.13 1.11 -8.71
C ARG A 308 19.35 0.06 -7.63
N THR A 309 20.56 -0.02 -7.07
CA THR A 309 20.93 -1.04 -6.09
C THR A 309 20.94 -0.45 -4.69
N VAL A 310 20.18 -1.04 -3.77
CA VAL A 310 20.22 -0.64 -2.36
C VAL A 310 21.43 -1.28 -1.71
N ARG A 311 22.25 -0.45 -1.06
CA ARG A 311 23.49 -0.86 -0.39
C ARG A 311 23.24 -1.20 1.07
N ARG A 312 22.49 -0.35 1.77
CA ARG A 312 22.17 -0.52 3.19
C ARG A 312 20.96 0.32 3.61
N LEU A 313 20.50 0.06 4.82
CA LEU A 313 19.45 0.81 5.49
C LEU A 313 20.05 1.48 6.73
N ASP A 314 19.87 2.78 6.87
CA ASP A 314 20.35 3.55 8.02
C ASP A 314 19.16 4.12 8.78
N LEU A 315 18.99 3.77 10.05
CA LEU A 315 17.90 4.26 10.89
C LEU A 315 18.42 5.25 11.93
N MET A 316 17.76 6.41 12.03
CA MET A 316 18.10 7.48 12.94
C MET A 316 16.90 7.88 13.79
N LYS A 317 17.15 8.27 15.05
CA LYS A 317 16.12 8.88 15.88
C LYS A 317 15.89 10.33 15.47
N SER A 318 14.63 10.73 15.42
CA SER A 318 14.20 12.12 15.28
C SER A 318 13.53 12.58 16.59
N LYS A 319 12.70 13.62 16.52
CA LYS A 319 11.89 14.11 17.65
C LYS A 319 10.73 13.15 17.97
N ALA A 320 10.11 13.32 19.12
CA ALA A 320 8.86 12.64 19.44
C ALA A 320 7.64 13.45 18.95
N SER A 321 6.55 12.76 18.69
CA SER A 321 5.25 13.31 18.32
C SER A 321 4.14 12.56 19.07
N VAL A 322 2.88 12.88 18.76
CA VAL A 322 1.72 12.10 19.19
C VAL A 322 1.74 10.71 18.57
N ILE A 323 1.11 9.74 19.26
CA ILE A 323 0.91 8.38 18.72
C ILE A 323 -0.01 8.50 17.50
N SER A 324 0.48 8.11 16.33
CA SER A 324 -0.26 8.27 15.07
C SER A 324 -1.02 6.99 14.70
N SER A 325 -2.26 7.14 14.26
CA SER A 325 -3.03 6.07 13.61
C SER A 325 -2.76 6.02 12.11
N VAL A 326 -2.52 7.18 11.50
CA VAL A 326 -2.24 7.40 10.09
C VAL A 326 -1.11 8.44 9.97
N SER A 327 -0.31 8.33 8.92
CA SER A 327 0.69 9.33 8.55
C SER A 327 0.68 9.50 7.04
N CYS A 328 0.79 10.73 6.58
CA CYS A 328 0.77 11.09 5.17
C CYS A 328 1.76 12.25 4.96
N SER A 329 2.48 12.24 3.85
CA SER A 329 3.35 13.34 3.44
C SER A 329 2.64 14.27 2.48
N TYR A 330 3.02 15.55 2.55
CA TYR A 330 2.50 16.61 1.68
C TYR A 330 3.64 17.13 0.82
N THR A 331 3.52 16.98 -0.49
CA THR A 331 4.35 17.69 -1.48
C THR A 331 3.51 18.79 -2.11
N SER A 332 4.11 19.97 -2.32
CA SER A 332 3.42 21.25 -2.55
C SER A 332 2.17 21.17 -3.46
N CYS A 333 1.07 21.77 -2.99
CA CYS A 333 -0.23 21.92 -3.66
C CYS A 333 -0.97 20.61 -3.97
N ALA A 334 -1.35 19.85 -2.93
CA ALA A 334 -2.32 18.75 -3.07
C ALA A 334 -3.26 18.71 -1.87
N TYR A 335 -4.58 18.80 -2.13
CA TYR A 335 -5.62 18.74 -1.10
C TYR A 335 -5.49 17.49 -0.23
N ILE A 336 -5.64 17.62 1.09
CA ILE A 336 -5.81 16.46 1.98
C ILE A 336 -7.18 15.86 1.64
N PRO A 337 -7.27 14.62 1.12
CA PRO A 337 -8.55 13.98 0.92
C PRO A 337 -9.02 13.33 2.23
N PHE A 338 -9.23 14.14 3.27
CA PHE A 338 -9.90 13.80 4.54
C PHE A 338 -9.07 13.23 5.70
N HIS A 339 -9.52 13.61 6.90
CA HIS A 339 -9.23 12.99 8.19
C HIS A 339 -10.42 12.05 8.48
N ILE A 340 -10.16 10.80 8.87
CA ILE A 340 -11.20 9.87 9.36
C ILE A 340 -11.48 10.19 10.84
#